data_AF-A0A496E0T9-F1
#
_entry.id   AF-A0A496E0T9-F1
#
_cell.length_a   1.000
_cell.length_b   1.000
_cell.length_c   1.000
_cell.angle_alpha   90.00
_cell.angle_beta   90.00
_cell.angle_gamma   90.00
#
_symmetry.space_group_name_H-M   'P 1'
#
loop_
_entity.id
_entity.type
_entity.pdbx_description
1 polymer ?
#
loop_
_entity_poly.entity_id
_entity_poly.type
_entity_poly.pdbx_seq_one_letter_code
_entity_poly.pdbx_strand_id
1 'polypeptide(L)' 'MRLRQAKKIMKNFQLYPGMLWIYGTGRLDKANNIVLHHYSRVKPGIKVWNALTDKDPLLAIKILNESIKSKKP' A
#
# COMPACT_ATOMS: atom_id res chain seq x y z
N MET A 1 -6.83 13.42 -8.73
CA MET A 1 -7.61 12.17 -8.61
C MET A 1 -8.33 12.23 -7.27
N ARG A 2 -9.65 12.00 -7.23
CA ARG A 2 -10.42 12.05 -5.97
C ARG A 2 -10.22 10.77 -5.15
N LEU A 3 -10.37 10.84 -3.83
CA LEU A 3 -10.20 9.68 -2.93
C LEU A 3 -11.04 8.46 -3.35
N ARG A 4 -12.31 8.68 -3.75
CA ARG A 4 -13.19 7.62 -4.25
C ARG A 4 -12.61 6.89 -5.46
N GLN A 5 -11.99 7.62 -6.39
CA GLN A 5 -11.35 7.02 -7.57
C GLN A 5 -10.10 6.25 -7.19
N ALA A 6 -9.26 6.82 -6.32
CA ALA A 6 -8.05 6.17 -5.82
C ALA A 6 -8.39 4.85 -5.10
N LYS A 7 -9.40 4.85 -4.23
CA LYS A 7 -9.91 3.63 -3.57
C LYS A 7 -10.40 2.59 -4.58
N LYS A 8 -11.09 3.00 -5.65
CA LYS A 8 -11.54 2.08 -6.72
C LYS A 8 -10.37 1.44 -7.45
N ILE A 9 -9.36 2.23 -7.82
CA ILE A 9 -8.15 1.74 -8.51
C ILE A 9 -7.40 0.75 -7.62
N MET A 10 -7.17 1.09 -6.35
CA MET A 10 -6.47 0.21 -5.42
C MET A 10 -7.24 -1.09 -5.16
N LYS A 11 -8.58 -1.02 -5.02
CA LYS A 11 -9.41 -2.23 -4.87
C LYS A 11 -9.33 -3.12 -6.10
N ASN A 12 -9.40 -2.54 -7.30
CA ASN A 12 -9.28 -3.29 -8.54
C ASN A 12 -7.90 -3.96 -8.68
N PHE A 13 -6.83 -3.26 -8.32
CA PHE A 13 -5.47 -3.80 -8.34
C PHE A 13 -5.26 -4.94 -7.33
N GLN A 14 -5.83 -4.81 -6.12
CA GLN A 14 -5.80 -5.87 -5.12
C GLN A 14 -6.54 -7.14 -5.59
N LEU A 15 -7.66 -6.98 -6.31
CA LEU A 15 -8.41 -8.10 -6.88
C LEU A 15 -7.70 -8.73 -8.07
N TYR A 16 -7.04 -7.92 -8.90
CA TYR A 16 -6.35 -8.38 -10.10
C TYR A 16 -5.06 -7.57 -10.33
N PRO A 17 -3.87 -8.15 -10.02
CA PRO A 17 -2.59 -7.47 -10.19
C PRO A 17 -2.30 -7.03 -11.64
N GLY A 18 -2.89 -7.70 -12.64
CA GLY A 18 -2.78 -7.32 -14.05
C GLY A 18 -3.41 -5.95 -14.38
N MET A 19 -4.17 -5.34 -13.46
CA MET A 19 -4.62 -3.95 -13.58
C MET A 19 -3.46 -2.96 -13.73
N LEU A 20 -2.23 -3.33 -13.32
CA LEU A 20 -1.03 -2.53 -13.55
C LEU A 20 -0.83 -2.19 -15.03
N TRP A 21 -1.09 -3.13 -15.93
CA TRP A 21 -0.92 -2.93 -17.38
C TRP A 21 -1.95 -1.97 -17.96
N ILE A 22 -3.15 -1.91 -17.37
CA ILE A 22 -4.26 -1.06 -17.84
C ILE A 22 -4.12 0.36 -17.29
N TYR A 23 -3.82 0.49 -16.00
CA TYR A 23 -3.74 1.80 -15.36
C TYR A 23 -2.37 2.46 -15.55
N GLY A 24 -1.32 1.66 -15.71
CA GLY A 24 0.06 2.11 -15.71
C GLY A 24 0.58 2.39 -14.29
N THR A 25 1.89 2.27 -14.13
CA THR A 25 2.61 2.51 -12.85
C THR A 25 2.30 3.89 -12.28
N GLY A 26 2.43 4.96 -13.07
CA GLY A 26 2.24 6.32 -12.57
C GLY A 26 0.83 6.61 -12.03
N ARG A 27 -0.22 6.03 -12.64
CA ARG A 27 -1.60 6.20 -12.15
C ARG A 27 -1.83 5.39 -10.88
N LEU A 28 -1.25 4.20 -10.82
CA LEU A 28 -1.33 3.31 -9.66
C LEU A 28 -0.62 3.95 -8.45
N ASP A 29 0.59 4.47 -8.64
CA ASP A 29 1.37 5.14 -7.59
C ASP A 29 0.65 6.37 -7.05
N LYS A 30 0.05 7.18 -7.94
CA LYS A 30 -0.75 8.32 -7.54
C LYS A 30 -1.98 7.90 -6.72
N ALA A 31 -2.65 6.81 -7.10
CA ALA A 31 -3.77 6.28 -6.35
C ALA A 31 -3.31 5.74 -4.98
N ASN A 32 -2.21 4.99 -4.95
CA ASN A 32 -1.61 4.42 -3.74
C ASN A 32 -1.27 5.52 -2.73
N ASN A 33 -0.55 6.57 -3.15
CA ASN A 33 -0.19 7.69 -2.28
C ASN A 33 -1.39 8.41 -1.67
N ILE A 34 -2.46 8.62 -2.45
CA ILE A 34 -3.71 9.24 -1.95
C ILE A 34 -4.36 8.35 -0.89
N VAL A 35 -4.41 7.04 -1.13
CA VAL A 35 -5.04 6.06 -0.23
C VAL A 35 -4.21 5.89 1.05
N LEU A 36 -2.89 5.80 0.94
CA LEU A 36 -1.95 5.76 2.06
C LEU A 36 -2.07 7.00 2.94
N HIS A 37 -2.07 8.20 2.35
CA HIS A 37 -2.23 9.44 3.10
C HIS A 37 -3.60 9.52 3.81
N HIS A 38 -4.67 9.01 3.18
CA HIS A 38 -5.97 8.95 3.84
C HIS A 38 -5.97 7.98 5.03
N TYR A 39 -5.38 6.80 4.87
CA TYR A 39 -5.35 5.80 5.93
C TYR A 39 -4.36 6.13 7.05
N SER A 40 -3.25 6.80 6.76
CA SER A 40 -2.30 7.25 7.78
C SER A 40 -2.90 8.27 8.76
N ARG A 41 -3.90 9.04 8.32
CA ARG A 41 -4.69 9.93 9.21
C ARG A 41 -5.62 9.16 10.16
N VAL A 42 -6.10 7.99 9.74
CA VAL A 42 -7.08 7.19 10.50
C VAL A 42 -6.39 6.13 11.36
N LYS A 43 -5.27 5.58 10.88
CA LYS A 43 -4.50 4.52 11.54
C LYS A 43 -3.03 4.93 11.62
N PRO A 44 -2.55 5.38 12.80
CA PRO A 44 -1.18 5.86 12.96
C PRO A 44 -0.13 4.78 12.64
N GLY A 45 -0.44 3.49 12.84
CA GLY A 45 0.45 2.39 12.47
C GLY A 45 0.82 2.38 10.98
N ILE A 46 -0.09 2.78 10.08
CA ILE A 46 0.20 2.86 8.64
C ILE A 46 1.21 3.97 8.35
N LYS A 47 1.16 5.07 9.11
CA LYS A 47 2.15 6.15 9.01
C LYS A 47 3.54 5.67 9.39
N VAL A 48 3.65 4.89 10.47
CA VAL A 48 4.92 4.31 10.93
C VAL A 48 5.48 3.34 9.90
N TRP A 49 4.65 2.43 9.38
CA TRP A 49 5.04 1.52 8.32
C TRP A 49 5.50 2.23 7.06
N ASN A 50 4.79 3.28 6.62
CA ASN A 50 5.21 4.04 5.44
C ASN A 50 6.57 4.71 5.65
N ALA A 51 6.77 5.35 6.80
CA ALA A 51 8.04 5.98 7.15
C ALA A 51 9.20 4.95 7.28
N LEU A 52 8.91 3.73 7.74
CA LEU A 52 9.87 2.65 7.78
C LEU A 52 10.25 2.21 6.36
N THR A 53 9.27 1.98 5.49
CA THR A 53 9.52 1.57 4.09
C THR A 53 10.32 2.62 3.33
N ASP A 54 10.07 3.90 3.56
CA ASP A 54 10.80 5.01 2.92
C ASP A 54 12.26 5.10 3.40
N LYS A 55 12.53 4.77 4.67
CA LYS A 55 13.88 4.83 5.26
C LYS A 55 14.71 3.57 5.06
N ASP A 56 14.10 2.41 5.31
CA ASP A 56 14.73 1.11 5.25
C ASP A 56 13.71 0.06 4.74
N PRO A 57 13.60 -0.08 3.41
CA PRO A 57 12.67 -1.03 2.80
C PRO A 57 13.04 -2.49 3.10
N LEU A 58 14.32 -2.80 3.31
CA LEU A 58 14.76 -4.16 3.62
C LEU A 58 14.31 -4.59 5.01
N LEU A 59 14.47 -3.70 6.00
CA LEU A 59 13.97 -3.93 7.34
C LEU A 59 12.45 -4.06 7.36
N ALA A 60 11.73 -3.22 6.62
CA ALA A 60 10.28 -3.31 6.48
C ALA A 60 9.85 -4.69 5.96
N ILE A 61 10.51 -5.19 4.91
CA ILE A 61 10.23 -6.52 4.34
C ILE A 61 10.54 -7.63 5.36
N LYS A 62 11.65 -7.53 6.09
CA LYS A 62 12.01 -8.52 7.12
C LYS A 62 10.93 -8.63 8.19
N ILE A 63 10.50 -7.51 8.77
CA ILE A 63 9.45 -7.47 9.82
C ILE A 63 8.12 -8.00 9.26
N LEU A 64 7.78 -7.66 8.02
CA LEU A 64 6.56 -8.18 7.38
C LEU A 64 6.61 -9.72 7.27
N ASN A 65 7.72 -10.27 6.80
CA ASN A 65 7.90 -11.72 6.67
C ASN A 65 7.83 -12.43 8.01
N GLU A 66 8.42 -11.87 9.06
CA GLU A 66 8.33 -12.40 10.43
C GLU A 66 6.88 -12.39 10.93
N SER A 67 6.12 -11.31 10.70
CA SER A 67 4.71 -11.20 11.09
C SER A 67 3.79 -12.19 10.36
N ILE A 68 4.14 -12.57 9.13
CA ILE A 68 3.42 -13.58 8.35
C ILE A 68 3.76 -14.99 8.88
N LYS A 69 5.03 -15.26 9.18
CA LYS A 69 5.46 -16.54 9.76
C LYS A 69 4.83 -16.79 11.12
N SER A 70 4.74 -15.78 11.99
CA SER A 70 4.13 -15.90 13.33
C SER A 70 2.62 -16.10 13.30
N LYS A 71 1.96 -15.86 12.16
CA LYS A 71 0.51 -16.05 11.96
C LYS A 71 0.15 -17.36 11.29
N LYS A 72 1.12 -18.20 10.92
CA LYS A 72 0.81 -19.57 10.51
C LYS A 72 0.22 -20.33 11.71
N PRO A 73 -0.89 -21.06 11.52
CA PRO A 73 -1.50 -21.87 12.58
C PRO A 73 -0.55 -22.96 13.07
#